data_AF-Q58T96-F1
#
_entry.id   AF-Q58T96-F1
#
_cell.length_a   1.000
_cell.length_b   1.000
_cell.length_c   1.000
_cell.angle_alpha   90.00
_cell.angle_beta   90.00
_cell.angle_gamma   90.00
#
_symmetry.space_group_name_H-M   'P 1'
#
loop_
_entity.id
_entity.type
_entity.pdbx_description
1 polymer ?
#
loop_
_entity_poly.entity_id
_entity_poly.type
_entity_poly.pdbx_seq_one_letter_code
_entity_poly.pdbx_strand_id
1 'polypeptide(L)' 'PHFNPVGKEHGAPGDENRHAGDLGNITVGEDGTAAINIVDKQIPLTGP' A
#
# COMPACT_ATOMS: atom_id res chain seq x y z
N PRO A 1 -1.56 -11.47 -7.53
CA PRO A 1 -2.26 -10.17 -7.65
C PRO A 1 -2.32 -9.45 -6.29
N HIS A 2 -2.33 -8.11 -6.28
CA HIS A 2 -2.43 -7.32 -5.05
C HIS A 2 -3.84 -7.43 -4.44
N PHE A 3 -3.98 -7.13 -3.14
CA PHE A 3 -5.29 -7.09 -2.50
C PHE A 3 -6.15 -5.98 -3.12
N ASN A 4 -7.21 -6.37 -3.82
CA ASN A 4 -8.03 -5.48 -4.63
C ASN A 4 -9.54 -5.81 -4.47
N PRO A 5 -10.12 -5.55 -3.29
CA PRO A 5 -11.53 -5.88 -3.01
C PRO A 5 -12.52 -5.05 -3.86
N VAL A 6 -12.07 -3.95 -4.45
CA VAL A 6 -12.88 -3.00 -5.22
C VAL A 6 -12.62 -3.07 -6.73
N GLY A 7 -11.76 -3.97 -7.21
CA GLY A 7 -11.52 -4.19 -8.64
C GLY A 7 -10.89 -3.00 -9.38
N LYS A 8 -10.06 -2.20 -8.70
CA LYS A 8 -9.35 -1.05 -9.29
C LYS A 8 -8.13 -1.49 -10.10
N GLU A 9 -7.58 -0.58 -10.90
CA GLU A 9 -6.26 -0.75 -11.51
C GLU A 9 -5.15 -0.46 -10.48
N HIS A 10 -3.91 -0.84 -10.79
CA HIS A 10 -2.75 -0.51 -9.96
C HIS A 10 -2.47 1.00 -9.96
N GLY A 11 -2.03 1.55 -8.82
CA GLY A 11 -1.69 2.96 -8.68
C GLY A 11 -0.71 3.26 -7.54
N ALA A 12 -0.27 4.51 -7.45
CA ALA A 12 0.57 4.99 -6.36
C ALA A 12 -0.26 5.19 -5.07
N PRO A 13 0.32 5.22 -3.86
CA PRO A 13 -0.43 5.24 -2.60
C PRO A 13 -1.42 6.41 -2.41
N GLY A 14 -1.14 7.53 -3.07
CA GLY A 14 -1.98 8.73 -3.06
C GLY A 14 -3.12 8.70 -4.08
N ASP A 15 -3.10 7.76 -5.03
CA ASP A 15 -4.07 7.72 -6.11
C ASP A 15 -5.44 7.25 -5.62
N GLU A 16 -6.49 7.88 -6.14
CA GLU A 16 -7.86 7.42 -5.89
C GLU A 16 -8.12 6.08 -6.56
N ASN A 17 -7.51 5.86 -7.73
CA ASN A 17 -7.56 4.60 -8.47
C ASN A 17 -6.28 3.79 -8.21
N ARG A 18 -6.34 2.91 -7.22
CA ARG A 18 -5.28 1.95 -6.88
C ARG A 18 -5.88 0.71 -6.23
N HIS A 19 -5.12 -0.39 -6.15
CA HIS A 19 -5.49 -1.50 -5.29
C HIS A 19 -5.38 -1.09 -3.81
N ALA A 20 -6.19 -1.70 -2.95
CA ALA A 20 -6.08 -1.47 -1.50
C ALA A 20 -4.70 -1.88 -0.95
N GLY A 21 -4.09 -2.91 -1.54
CA GLY A 21 -2.73 -3.36 -1.18
C GLY A 21 -1.57 -2.54 -1.76
N ASP A 22 -1.82 -1.47 -2.52
CA ASP A 22 -0.76 -0.66 -3.13
C ASP A 22 -0.21 0.37 -2.12
N LEU A 23 0.86 -0.01 -1.41
CA LEU A 23 1.52 0.82 -0.39
C LEU A 23 2.75 1.59 -0.91
N GLY A 24 3.08 1.42 -2.19
CA GLY A 24 4.12 2.17 -2.87
C GLY A 24 5.53 1.65 -2.58
N ASN A 25 6.51 2.54 -2.70
CA ASN A 25 7.91 2.24 -2.53
C ASN A 25 8.40 2.62 -1.13
N ILE A 26 9.44 1.92 -0.65
CA ILE A 26 10.19 2.26 0.55
C ILE A 26 11.63 2.62 0.19
N THR A 27 12.30 3.34 1.08
CA THR A 27 13.74 3.62 0.96
C THR A 27 14.50 2.74 1.93
N VAL A 28 15.52 2.05 1.41
CA VAL A 28 16.43 1.20 2.19
C VAL A 28 17.71 1.99 2.45
N GLY A 29 18.17 1.99 3.69
CA GLY A 29 19.44 2.58 4.11
C GLY A 29 20.64 1.81 3.59
N GLU A 30 21.82 2.41 3.68
CA GLU A 30 23.08 1.79 3.24
C GLU A 30 23.43 0.51 4.03
N ASP A 31 22.89 0.39 5.25
CA ASP A 31 23.02 -0.80 6.10
C ASP A 31 22.07 -1.95 5.69
N GLY A 32 21.27 -1.76 4.65
CA GLY A 32 20.32 -2.73 4.14
C GLY A 32 19.01 -2.77 4.93
N THR A 33 18.77 -1.85 5.87
CA THR A 33 17.53 -1.79 6.67
C THR A 33 16.57 -0.73 6.16
N ALA A 34 15.27 -0.91 6.39
CA ALA A 34 14.25 0.10 6.13
C ALA A 34 13.31 0.21 7.32
N ALA A 35 13.21 1.43 7.87
CA ALA A 35 12.18 1.78 8.83
C ALA A 35 10.96 2.31 8.07
N ILE A 36 9.79 1.72 8.29
CA ILE A 36 8.57 2.04 7.54
C ILE A 36 7.51 2.53 8.52
N ASN A 37 6.90 3.68 8.21
CA ASN A 37 5.72 4.19 8.89
C ASN A 37 4.71 4.67 7.84
N ILE A 38 3.70 3.84 7.56
CA ILE A 38 2.68 4.09 6.54
C ILE A 38 1.31 4.10 7.22
N VAL A 39 0.53 5.13 6.94
CA VAL A 39 -0.87 5.23 7.33
C VAL A 39 -1.72 5.08 6.07
N ASP A 40 -2.54 4.03 6.01
CA ASP A 40 -3.38 3.73 4.86
C ASP A 40 -4.86 3.72 5.27
N LYS A 41 -5.73 4.18 4.35
CA LYS A 41 -7.18 4.30 4.56
C LYS A 41 -8.02 3.26 3.80
N GLN A 42 -7.39 2.45 2.95
CA GLN A 42 -8.05 1.44 2.12
C GLN A 42 -7.95 0.03 2.71
N ILE A 43 -7.03 -0.21 3.65
CA ILE A 43 -6.84 -1.50 4.32
C ILE A 43 -7.54 -1.49 5.69
N PRO A 44 -8.67 -2.20 5.85
CA PRO A 44 -9.31 -2.35 7.15
C PRO A 44 -8.57 -3.41 8.00
N LEU A 45 -8.51 -3.22 9.33
CA LEU A 45 -7.91 -4.17 10.27
C LEU A 45 -8.89 -5.24 10.76
N THR A 46 -10.14 -5.15 10.32
CA THR A 46 -11.21 -6.09 10.61
C THR A 46 -12.07 -6.22 9.36
N GLY A 47 -12.67 -7.37 9.19
CA GLY A 47 -13.90 -7.45 8.43
C GLY A 47 -13.98 -8.57 7.39
N PRO A 48 -15.17 -8.72 6.75
CA PRO A 48 -16.35 -7.85 6.84
C PRO A 48 -16.88 -7.61 8.27
#